data_AF-A0A2V7EX43-F1
#
_entry.id   AF-A0A2V7EX43-F1
#
_cell.length_a   1.000
_cell.length_b   1.000
_cell.length_c   1.000
_cell.angle_alpha   90.00
_cell.angle_beta   90.00
_cell.angle_gamma   90.00
#
_symmetry.space_group_name_H-M   'P 1'
#
loop_
_entity.id
_entity.type
_entity.pdbx_description
1 polymer ?
#
loop_
_entity_poly.entity_id
_entity_poly.type
_entity_poly.pdbx_seq_one_letter_code
_entity_poly.pdbx_strand_id
1 'polypeptide(L)'
;MEQLLFFVCLAVTSLAGYWLGRRALGFGHVSLAAVLGSALECLGASVIFLVANVLLGTLTALAVRTLTSHFVGLYVFSDAILLPLSLVQGLAFWSWRERARVH
;
A
#
# COMPACT_ATOMS: atom_id res chain seq x y z
N MET A 1 -16.15 -23.14 -4.82
CA MET A 1 -15.05 -23.79 -4.06
C MET A 1 -13.82 -22.89 -3.98
N GLU A 2 -13.38 -22.25 -5.07
CA GLU A 2 -12.18 -21.38 -5.08
C GLU A 2 -12.26 -20.17 -4.12
N GLN A 3 -13.41 -19.50 -4.03
CA GLN A 3 -13.62 -18.39 -3.09
C GLN A 3 -13.49 -18.84 -1.62
N LEU A 4 -14.01 -20.02 -1.29
CA LEU A 4 -13.90 -20.58 0.07
C LEU A 4 -12.43 -20.83 0.42
N LEU A 5 -11.66 -21.43 -0.50
CA LEU A 5 -10.23 -21.65 -0.32
C LEU A 5 -9.47 -20.33 -0.14
N PHE A 6 -9.81 -19.30 -0.90
CA PHE A 6 -9.23 -17.96 -0.75
C PHE A 6 -9.49 -17.38 0.65
N PHE A 7 -10.74 -17.40 1.13
CA PHE A 7 -11.07 -16.90 2.47
C PHE A 7 -10.41 -17.71 3.58
N VAL A 8 -10.32 -19.04 3.43
CA VAL A 8 -9.62 -19.90 4.39
C VAL A 8 -8.13 -19.58 4.41
N CYS A 9 -7.48 -19.43 3.26
CA CYS A 9 -6.07 -19.04 3.19
C CYS A 9 -5.84 -17.68 3.87
N LEU A 10 -6.67 -16.67 3.59
CA LEU A 10 -6.57 -15.36 4.23
C LEU A 10 -6.76 -15.44 5.75
N ALA A 11 -7.73 -16.22 6.21
CA ALA A 11 -7.98 -16.39 7.64
C ALA A 11 -6.78 -17.06 8.33
N VAL A 12 -6.24 -18.13 7.73
CA VAL A 12 -5.09 -18.86 8.27
C VAL A 12 -3.84 -18.00 8.31
N THR A 13 -3.52 -17.27 7.25
CA THR A 13 -2.32 -16.40 7.22
C THR A 13 -2.45 -15.23 8.20
N SER A 14 -3.64 -14.64 8.32
CA SER A 14 -3.92 -13.58 9.30
C SER A 14 -3.79 -14.09 10.74
N LEU A 15 -4.35 -15.27 11.02
CA LEU A 15 -4.29 -15.88 12.35
C LEU A 15 -2.86 -16.31 12.72
N ALA A 16 -2.11 -16.86 11.76
CA ALA A 16 -0.70 -17.19 11.92
C ALA A 16 0.13 -15.94 12.24
N GLY A 17 -0.10 -14.83 11.52
CA GLY A 17 0.55 -13.55 11.79
C GLY A 17 0.24 -13.02 13.21
N TYR A 18 -1.03 -13.06 13.62
CA TYR A 18 -1.43 -12.68 14.97
C TYR A 18 -0.77 -13.56 16.05
N TRP A 19 -0.76 -14.87 15.84
CA TRP A 19 -0.18 -15.82 16.78
C TRP A 19 1.34 -15.65 16.89
N LEU A 20 2.03 -15.45 15.77
CA LEU A 20 3.46 -15.14 15.73
C LEU A 20 3.76 -13.82 16.45
N GLY A 21 2.97 -12.78 16.21
CA GLY A 21 3.12 -11.49 16.89
C GLY A 21 3.00 -11.61 18.41
N ARG A 22 2.01 -12.38 18.88
CA ARG A 22 1.75 -12.58 20.32
C ARG A 22 2.74 -13.53 21.01
N ARG A 23 3.13 -14.64 20.36
CA ARG A 23 3.94 -15.68 21.00
C ARG A 23 5.44 -15.56 20.74
N ALA A 24 5.84 -15.13 19.54
CA ALA A 24 7.24 -15.09 19.14
C ALA A 24 7.83 -13.68 19.27
N LEU A 25 7.05 -12.63 18.97
CA LEU A 25 7.53 -11.24 18.94
C LEU A 25 7.16 -10.42 20.18
N GLY A 26 6.37 -10.99 21.11
CA GLY A 26 6.05 -10.35 22.40
C GLY A 26 5.16 -9.11 22.29
N PHE A 27 4.34 -8.98 21.24
CA PHE A 27 3.45 -7.83 21.10
C PHE A 27 2.42 -7.80 22.23
N GLY A 28 2.31 -6.65 22.90
CA GLY A 28 1.36 -6.41 23.99
C GLY A 28 -0.10 -6.45 23.54
N HIS A 29 -1.03 -6.38 24.49
CA HIS A 29 -2.45 -6.25 24.20
C HIS A 29 -2.75 -4.89 23.57
N VAL A 30 -3.01 -4.87 22.27
CA VAL A 30 -3.46 -3.68 21.53
C VAL A 30 -4.95 -3.84 21.21
N SER A 31 -5.72 -2.76 21.32
CA SER A 31 -7.13 -2.78 20.94
C SER A 31 -7.27 -3.00 19.43
N LEU A 32 -8.24 -3.82 19.02
CA LEU A 32 -8.48 -4.09 17.60
C LEU A 32 -8.79 -2.80 16.83
N ALA A 33 -9.50 -1.87 17.47
CA ALA A 33 -9.81 -0.55 16.90
C ALA A 33 -8.55 0.27 16.62
N ALA A 34 -7.54 0.24 17.51
CA ALA A 34 -6.27 0.94 17.27
C ALA A 34 -5.50 0.31 16.10
N VAL A 35 -5.44 -1.02 16.03
CA VAL A 35 -4.77 -1.72 14.91
C VAL A 35 -5.45 -1.40 13.58
N LEU A 36 -6.78 -1.44 13.53
CA LEU A 36 -7.57 -1.06 12.35
C LEU A 36 -7.35 0.41 11.97
N GLY A 37 -7.32 1.31 12.95
CA GLY A 37 -7.03 2.73 12.72
C GLY A 37 -5.67 2.93 12.05
N SER A 38 -4.61 2.34 12.62
CA SER A 38 -3.26 2.41 12.04
C SER A 38 -3.18 1.79 10.64
N ALA A 39 -3.85 0.65 10.42
CA ALA A 39 -3.91 0.02 9.11
C ALA A 39 -4.61 0.91 8.07
N LEU A 40 -5.74 1.53 8.43
CA LEU A 40 -6.47 2.46 7.56
C LEU A 40 -5.67 3.72 7.26
N GLU A 41 -4.95 4.27 8.23
CA GLU A 41 -4.06 5.41 7.99
C GLU A 41 -2.93 5.05 7.01
N CYS A 42 -2.33 3.88 7.17
CA CYS A 42 -1.30 3.39 6.26
C CYS A 42 -1.84 3.14 4.84
N LEU A 43 -3.03 2.55 4.73
CA LEU A 43 -3.71 2.37 3.45
C LEU A 43 -4.06 3.73 2.82
N GLY A 44 -4.57 4.68 3.60
CA GLY A 44 -4.84 6.04 3.15
C GLY A 44 -3.59 6.73 2.59
N ALA A 45 -2.46 6.62 3.29
CA ALA A 45 -1.18 7.11 2.78
C ALA A 45 -0.80 6.46 1.44
N SER A 46 -0.99 5.14 1.33
CA SER A 46 -0.72 4.39 0.09
C SER A 46 -1.60 4.85 -1.08
N VAL A 47 -2.88 5.13 -0.81
CA VAL A 47 -3.82 5.67 -1.80
C VAL A 47 -3.39 7.06 -2.27
N ILE A 48 -2.91 7.93 -1.37
CA ILE A 48 -2.39 9.25 -1.74
C ILE A 48 -1.21 9.10 -2.73
N PHE A 49 -0.26 8.21 -2.43
CA PHE A 49 0.86 7.93 -3.34
C PHE A 49 0.40 7.33 -4.67
N LEU A 50 -0.59 6.44 -4.65
CA LEU A 50 -1.17 5.88 -5.86
C LEU A 50 -1.74 6.97 -6.76
N VAL A 51 -2.59 7.84 -6.21
CA VAL A 51 -3.18 8.97 -6.94
C VAL A 51 -2.08 9.90 -7.45
N ALA A 52 -1.09 10.24 -6.62
CA ALA A 52 0.03 11.08 -7.02
C ALA A 52 0.82 10.48 -8.18
N ASN A 53 1.11 9.17 -8.14
CA ASN A 53 1.83 8.48 -9.20
C ASN A 53 1.02 8.43 -10.51
N VAL A 54 -0.29 8.16 -10.44
CA VAL A 54 -1.17 8.18 -11.62
C VAL A 54 -1.22 9.57 -12.24
N LEU A 55 -1.39 10.61 -11.43
CA LEU A 55 -1.41 12.00 -11.89
C LEU A 55 -0.08 12.39 -12.51
N LEU A 56 1.04 12.10 -11.84
CA LEU A 56 2.37 12.42 -12.34
C LEU A 56 2.66 11.69 -13.65
N GLY A 57 2.38 10.38 -13.72
CA GLY A 57 2.54 9.59 -14.94
C GLY A 57 1.71 10.13 -16.10
N THR A 58 0.45 10.52 -15.83
CA THR A 58 -0.43 11.15 -16.83
C THR A 58 0.14 12.47 -17.33
N LEU A 59 0.57 13.36 -16.42
CA LEU A 59 1.17 14.65 -16.78
C LEU A 59 2.45 14.46 -17.59
N THR A 60 3.30 13.50 -17.22
CA THR A 60 4.52 13.17 -17.98
C THR A 60 4.17 12.66 -19.38
N ALA A 61 3.19 11.78 -19.53
CA ALA A 61 2.75 11.29 -20.84
C ALA A 61 2.25 12.43 -21.73
N LEU A 62 1.45 13.36 -21.16
CA LEU A 62 0.97 14.54 -21.88
C LEU A 62 2.13 15.45 -22.30
N ALA A 63 3.07 15.73 -21.39
CA ALA A 63 4.24 16.56 -21.69
C ALA A 63 5.12 15.97 -22.78
N VAL A 64 5.39 14.67 -22.76
CA VAL A 64 6.17 14.02 -23.83
C VAL A 64 5.43 14.13 -25.16
N ARG A 65 4.12 13.87 -25.16
CA ARG A 65 3.30 13.94 -26.38
C ARG A 65 3.29 15.33 -26.99
N THR A 66 3.24 16.39 -26.17
CA THR A 66 3.25 17.77 -26.67
C THR A 66 4.64 18.22 -27.13
N LEU A 67 5.71 17.76 -26.48
CA LEU A 67 7.08 18.23 -26.75
C LEU A 67 7.81 17.48 -27.86
N THR A 68 7.47 16.22 -28.14
CA THR A 68 8.26 15.36 -29.04
C THR A 68 7.50 14.84 -30.27
N SER A 69 6.20 15.13 -30.39
CA SER A 69 5.28 14.51 -31.37
C SER A 69 5.26 12.98 -31.36
N HIS A 70 5.98 12.33 -30.43
CA HIS A 70 6.05 10.90 -30.26
C HIS A 70 4.92 10.43 -29.34
N PHE A 71 4.19 9.40 -29.76
CA PHE A 71 3.14 8.82 -28.93
C PHE A 71 3.78 7.93 -27.86
N VAL A 72 3.76 8.39 -26.60
CA VAL A 72 3.97 7.51 -25.44
C VAL A 72 2.62 6.98 -25.03
N GLY A 73 2.44 5.66 -25.14
CA GLY A 73 1.22 5.01 -24.67
C GLY A 73 1.08 5.17 -23.15
N LEU A 74 -0.08 5.62 -22.70
CA LEU A 74 -0.46 5.67 -21.28
C LEU A 74 -0.33 4.31 -20.57
N TYR A 75 -0.27 3.21 -21.33
CA TYR A 75 -0.04 1.85 -20.83
C TYR A 75 1.23 1.69 -19.99
N VAL A 76 2.27 2.52 -20.21
CA VAL A 76 3.48 2.51 -19.38
C VAL A 76 3.16 2.83 -17.90
N PHE A 77 2.09 3.59 -17.64
CA PHE A 77 1.66 3.96 -16.29
C PHE A 77 0.47 3.14 -15.76
N SER A 78 -0.06 2.21 -16.57
CA SER A 78 -1.14 1.29 -16.17
C SER A 78 -0.60 -0.04 -15.61
N ASP A 79 0.71 -0.18 -15.48
CA ASP A 79 1.32 -1.43 -15.02
C ASP A 79 0.84 -1.80 -13.62
N ALA A 80 0.57 -3.09 -13.44
CA ALA A 80 0.14 -3.67 -12.16
C ALA A 80 1.14 -3.40 -11.02
N ILE A 81 2.39 -3.03 -11.35
CA ILE A 81 3.44 -2.66 -10.40
C ILE A 81 3.21 -1.32 -9.70
N LEU A 82 2.37 -0.44 -10.25
CA LEU A 82 2.08 0.86 -9.65
C LEU A 82 1.43 0.69 -8.27
N LEU A 83 0.52 -0.28 -8.14
CA LEU A 83 -0.18 -0.58 -6.88
C LEU A 83 0.76 -1.05 -5.76
N PRO A 84 1.59 -2.10 -5.92
CA PRO A 84 2.52 -2.53 -4.88
C PRO A 84 3.57 -1.46 -4.56
N LEU A 85 4.04 -0.67 -5.53
CA LEU A 85 4.98 0.42 -5.26
C LEU A 85 4.34 1.53 -4.42
N SER A 86 3.10 1.91 -4.71
CA SER A 86 2.38 2.91 -3.91
C SER A 86 2.04 2.40 -2.50
N LEU A 87 1.77 1.10 -2.33
CA LEU A 87 1.66 0.47 -1.02
C LEU A 87 2.98 0.57 -0.23
N VAL A 88 4.10 0.26 -0.87
CA VAL A 88 5.43 0.38 -0.24
C VAL A 88 5.74 1.84 0.13
N GLN A 89 5.41 2.81 -0.73
CA GLN A 89 5.57 4.24 -0.43
C GLN A 89 4.72 4.67 0.76
N GLY A 90 3.45 4.25 0.81
CA GLY A 90 2.55 4.53 1.92
C GLY A 90 3.04 3.93 3.24
N LEU A 91 3.49 2.68 3.23
CA LEU A 91 4.10 2.00 4.38
C LEU A 91 5.37 2.71 4.85
N ALA A 92 6.27 3.05 3.93
CA ALA A 92 7.50 3.77 4.24
C ALA A 92 7.20 5.13 4.87
N PHE A 93 6.30 5.91 4.27
CA PHE A 93 5.90 7.20 4.79
C PHE A 93 5.21 7.11 6.16
N TRP A 94 4.27 6.17 6.32
CA TRP A 94 3.58 5.96 7.59
C TRP A 94 4.57 5.58 8.69
N SER A 95 5.50 4.66 8.40
CA SER A 95 6.52 4.23 9.36
C SER A 95 7.51 5.34 9.73
N TRP A 96 7.87 6.20 8.78
CA TRP A 96 8.71 7.37 9.03
C TRP A 96 7.99 8.40 9.91
N ARG A 97 6.73 8.71 9.58
CA ARG A 97 5.89 9.64 10.34
C ARG A 97 5.70 9.18 11.79
N GLU A 98 5.46 7.88 11.99
CA GLU A 98 5.28 7.32 13.32
C GLU A 98 6.55 7.46 14.17
N ARG A 99 7.72 7.11 13.61
CA ARG A 99 9.01 7.28 14.30
C ARG A 99 9.35 8.74 14.60
N ALA A 100 8.94 9.66 13.73
CA ALA A 100 9.16 11.09 13.93
C ALA A 100 8.27 11.71 15.03
N ARG A 101 7.14 11.10 15.38
CA ARG A 101 6.23 11.58 16.44
C ARG A 101 6.61 11.10 17.84
N VAL A 102 7.43 10.07 17.94
CA VAL A 102 7.90 9.49 19.21
C VAL A 102 9.14 10.21 19.75
N HIS A 103 9.77 11.07 18.94
CA HIS A 103 10.85 11.98 19.31
C HIS A 103 10.33 13.39 19.56
#